data_AF-A0A164NX98-F1
#
_entry.id   AF-A0A164NX98-F1
#
_cell.length_a   1.000
_cell.length_b   1.000
_cell.length_c   1.000
_cell.angle_alpha   90.00
_cell.angle_beta   90.00
_cell.angle_gamma   90.00
#
_symmetry.space_group_name_H-M   'P 1'
#
loop_
_entity.id
_entity.type
_entity.pdbx_description
1 polymer ?
#
loop_
_entity_poly.entity_id
_entity_poly.type
_entity_poly.pdbx_seq_one_letter_code
_entity_poly.pdbx_strand_id
1 'polypeptide(L)'
;MWNTVLNLLLRTGKTPPGGMGGPDPTKDLFNAVLAAKQKEFNERNPGNQEPAVGSMVYCMLGPVEHSGIYIGQGYIAHLNGNGEIEVVSPKRFTDHVTTLNTDIFIPMDNDDYPIGDSEIAFRAIEMVGEERNYNFLMDNCHQFSAGCITGDFENASNFLFLVKHDFSKTMEQDSRWGRWKWEEEPYPFRCYKTSFW
;
A
#
# COMPACT_ATOMS: atom_id res chain seq x y z
N MET A 1 -0.82 17.80 6.62
CA MET A 1 0.58 17.35 6.81
C MET A 1 0.87 16.06 6.06
N TRP A 2 0.08 14.98 6.24
CA TRP A 2 0.28 13.75 5.45
C TRP A 2 0.14 13.94 3.95
N ASN A 3 -0.91 14.62 3.47
CA ASN A 3 -1.03 14.98 2.06
C ASN A 3 0.16 15.83 1.58
N THR A 4 0.77 16.64 2.45
CA THR A 4 1.96 17.43 2.12
C THR A 4 3.18 16.53 1.99
N VAL A 5 3.34 15.56 2.89
CA VAL A 5 4.42 14.57 2.87
C VAL A 5 4.26 13.63 1.69
N LEU A 6 3.07 13.06 1.49
CA LEU A 6 2.74 12.28 0.30
C LEU A 6 3.00 13.10 -0.98
N ASN A 7 2.53 14.35 -1.06
CA ASN A 7 2.85 15.20 -2.22
C ASN A 7 4.34 15.52 -2.36
N LEU A 8 5.09 15.65 -1.26
CA LEU A 8 6.53 15.84 -1.30
C LEU A 8 7.20 14.58 -1.85
N LEU A 9 6.87 13.41 -1.30
CA LEU A 9 7.39 12.10 -1.73
C LEU A 9 7.05 11.82 -3.20
N LEU A 10 5.81 12.06 -3.62
CA LEU A 10 5.36 11.94 -5.01
C LEU A 10 6.05 12.93 -5.96
N ARG A 11 6.54 14.07 -5.46
CA ARG A 11 7.29 15.07 -6.24
C ARG A 11 8.80 14.79 -6.27
N THR A 12 9.35 14.20 -5.21
CA THR A 12 10.79 13.94 -5.05
C THR A 12 11.21 12.54 -5.49
N GLY A 13 10.27 11.61 -5.70
CA GLY A 13 10.54 10.21 -6.11
C GLY A 13 11.30 10.04 -7.44
N LYS A 14 11.53 11.10 -8.20
CA LYS A 14 12.52 11.10 -9.29
C LYS A 14 13.91 11.36 -8.73
N THR A 15 14.54 10.35 -8.14
CA THR A 15 15.99 10.39 -7.91
C THR A 15 16.71 10.44 -9.27
N PRO A 16 17.74 11.30 -9.44
CA PRO A 16 18.53 11.29 -10.66
C PRO A 16 19.25 9.94 -10.82
N PRO A 17 19.47 9.44 -12.04
CA PRO A 17 20.21 8.21 -12.23
C PRO A 17 21.68 8.43 -11.85
N GLY A 18 22.06 7.90 -10.68
CA GLY A 18 23.43 7.72 -10.24
C GLY A 18 23.90 8.68 -9.14
N GLY A 19 24.36 8.11 -8.01
CA GLY A 19 25.28 8.81 -7.11
C GLY A 19 25.19 8.43 -5.63
N MET A 20 26.13 7.57 -5.22
CA MET A 20 26.74 7.42 -3.87
C MET A 20 25.83 7.15 -2.66
N GLY A 21 26.09 6.02 -1.99
CA GLY A 21 25.40 5.51 -0.80
C GLY A 21 25.52 6.36 0.47
N GLY A 22 24.94 7.56 0.44
CA GLY A 22 24.52 8.29 1.63
C GLY A 22 23.07 7.94 2.03
N PRO A 23 22.65 8.31 3.26
CA PRO A 23 21.26 8.15 3.68
C PRO A 23 20.33 8.93 2.74
N ASP A 24 19.23 8.31 2.32
CA ASP A 24 18.23 8.96 1.47
C ASP A 24 17.38 9.92 2.34
N PRO A 25 17.52 11.25 2.17
CA PRO A 25 16.82 12.24 2.99
C PRO A 25 15.29 12.15 2.84
N THR A 26 14.80 11.56 1.74
CA THR A 26 13.38 11.36 1.47
C THR A 26 12.81 10.24 2.36
N LYS A 27 13.53 9.12 2.43
CA LYS A 27 13.22 7.98 3.32
C LYS A 27 13.29 8.37 4.79
N ASP A 28 14.32 9.12 5.18
CA ASP A 28 14.47 9.61 6.55
C ASP A 28 13.30 10.51 6.97
N LEU A 29 12.88 11.42 6.08
CA LEU A 29 11.72 12.27 6.32
C LEU A 29 10.43 11.45 6.43
N PHE A 30 10.21 10.45 5.56
CA PHE A 30 9.04 9.59 5.62
C PHE A 30 8.97 8.84 6.95
N ASN A 31 10.07 8.21 7.36
CA ASN A 31 10.15 7.48 8.62
C ASN A 31 9.98 8.40 9.83
N ALA A 32 10.56 9.60 9.82
CA ALA A 32 10.38 10.58 10.87
C ALA A 32 8.91 11.04 10.98
N VAL A 33 8.23 11.25 9.85
CA VAL A 33 6.80 11.58 9.81
C VAL A 33 5.95 10.43 10.33
N LEU A 34 6.23 9.19 9.89
CA LEU A 34 5.52 8.01 10.38
C LEU A 34 5.68 7.85 11.90
N ALA A 35 6.92 7.93 12.40
CA ALA A 35 7.21 7.84 13.83
C ALA A 35 6.48 8.94 14.63
N ALA A 36 6.50 10.19 14.14
CA ALA A 36 5.78 11.29 14.78
C ALA A 36 4.25 11.12 14.75
N LYS A 37 3.74 10.37 13.76
CA LYS A 37 2.31 10.08 13.57
C LYS A 37 1.86 8.76 14.19
N GLN A 38 2.77 7.92 14.70
CA GLN A 38 2.45 6.59 15.20
C GLN A 38 1.38 6.64 16.30
N LYS A 39 1.47 7.61 17.21
CA LYS A 39 0.47 7.78 18.27
C LYS A 39 -0.92 8.11 17.70
N GLU A 40 -1.01 9.07 16.78
CA GLU A 40 -2.27 9.42 16.11
C GLU A 40 -2.83 8.23 15.31
N PHE A 41 -1.95 7.44 14.68
CA PHE A 41 -2.31 6.20 14.00
C PHE A 41 -2.88 5.16 14.96
N ASN A 42 -2.26 4.94 16.12
CA ASN A 42 -2.76 3.99 17.11
C ASN A 42 -4.10 4.47 17.70
N GLU A 43 -4.25 5.76 17.95
CA GLU A 43 -5.48 6.36 18.47
C GLU A 43 -6.65 6.30 17.47
N ARG A 44 -6.37 6.49 16.17
CA ARG A 44 -7.40 6.42 15.11
C ARG A 44 -7.73 4.99 14.68
N ASN A 45 -6.88 4.02 15.01
CA ASN A 45 -7.04 2.61 14.67
C ASN A 45 -7.30 1.74 15.93
N PRO A 46 -8.34 2.05 16.73
CA PRO A 46 -8.62 1.30 17.94
C PRO A 46 -8.97 -0.15 17.59
N GLY A 47 -8.31 -1.11 18.25
CA GLY A 47 -8.57 -2.53 18.01
C GLY A 47 -8.13 -3.01 16.62
N ASN A 48 -7.09 -2.40 16.05
CA ASN A 48 -6.37 -2.96 14.90
C ASN A 48 -7.20 -3.11 13.61
N GLN A 49 -8.18 -2.23 13.44
CA GLN A 49 -9.15 -2.25 12.35
C GLN A 49 -8.64 -1.71 11.02
N GLU A 50 -7.42 -1.19 10.93
CA GLU A 50 -6.79 -0.63 9.73
C GLU A 50 -5.41 -1.28 9.52
N PRO A 51 -4.97 -1.47 8.25
CA PRO A 51 -3.69 -2.10 7.98
C PRO A 51 -2.53 -1.30 8.55
N ALA A 52 -1.44 -1.99 8.90
CA ALA A 52 -0.18 -1.34 9.23
C ALA A 52 0.43 -0.72 7.97
N VAL A 53 1.14 0.41 8.10
CA VAL A 53 1.83 1.00 6.94
C VAL A 53 2.81 -0.01 6.37
N GLY A 54 2.73 -0.24 5.06
CA GLY A 54 3.51 -1.26 4.34
C GLY A 54 2.88 -2.64 4.32
N SER A 55 1.69 -2.83 4.88
CA SER A 55 0.93 -4.06 4.69
C SER A 55 0.68 -4.29 3.20
N MET A 56 0.94 -5.51 2.74
CA MET A 56 0.34 -6.01 1.50
C MET A 56 -1.17 -6.15 1.72
N VAL A 57 -1.99 -5.65 0.79
CA VAL A 57 -3.44 -5.81 0.83
C VAL A 57 -3.93 -6.47 -0.45
N TYR A 58 -5.04 -7.20 -0.39
CA TYR A 58 -5.68 -7.72 -1.61
C TYR A 58 -7.20 -7.75 -1.52
N CYS A 59 -7.86 -7.75 -2.67
CA CYS A 59 -9.31 -7.89 -2.81
C CYS A 59 -9.65 -8.78 -4.02
N MET A 60 -10.95 -9.03 -4.23
CA MET A 60 -11.46 -9.74 -5.39
C MET A 60 -12.28 -8.79 -6.28
N LEU A 61 -11.82 -8.55 -7.51
CA LEU A 61 -12.51 -7.75 -8.53
C LEU A 61 -13.37 -8.67 -9.42
N GLY A 62 -14.30 -9.40 -8.81
CA GLY A 62 -15.01 -10.51 -9.45
C GLY A 62 -14.24 -11.82 -9.29
N PRO A 63 -13.90 -12.57 -10.37
CA PRO A 63 -13.11 -13.79 -10.26
C PRO A 63 -11.59 -13.53 -10.15
N VAL A 64 -11.17 -12.27 -10.15
CA VAL A 64 -9.76 -11.89 -10.24
C VAL A 64 -9.27 -11.32 -8.93
N GLU A 65 -8.09 -11.79 -8.50
CA GLU A 65 -7.35 -11.28 -7.36
C GLU A 65 -6.67 -9.96 -7.73
N HIS A 66 -6.68 -9.00 -6.81
CA HIS A 66 -6.01 -7.72 -7.00
C HIS A 66 -5.24 -7.34 -5.74
N SER A 67 -3.96 -6.96 -5.88
CA SER A 67 -3.12 -6.60 -4.74
C SER A 67 -2.56 -5.19 -4.83
N GLY A 68 -2.23 -4.64 -3.66
CA GLY A 68 -1.56 -3.35 -3.52
C GLY A 68 -0.83 -3.26 -2.19
N ILE A 69 -0.21 -2.11 -1.95
CA ILE A 69 0.50 -1.80 -0.70
C ILE A 69 -0.25 -0.68 0.01
N TYR A 70 -0.62 -0.93 1.26
CA TYR A 70 -1.21 0.10 2.09
C TYR A 70 -0.13 1.08 2.55
N ILE A 71 -0.28 2.36 2.20
CA ILE A 71 0.73 3.39 2.46
C ILE A 71 0.39 4.27 3.66
N GLY A 72 -0.79 4.10 4.28
CA GLY A 72 -1.22 4.87 5.45
C GLY A 72 -2.43 5.77 5.20
N GLN A 73 -3.16 6.08 6.27
CA GLN A 73 -4.33 6.99 6.28
C GLN A 73 -5.41 6.62 5.26
N GLY A 74 -5.72 5.33 5.12
CA GLY A 74 -6.72 4.86 4.19
C GLY A 74 -6.28 4.87 2.72
N TYR A 75 -5.00 5.08 2.42
CA TYR A 75 -4.50 5.08 1.04
C TYR A 75 -3.76 3.79 0.70
N ILE A 76 -3.97 3.32 -0.53
CA ILE A 76 -3.33 2.14 -1.11
C ILE A 76 -2.63 2.57 -2.39
N ALA A 77 -1.36 2.20 -2.54
CA ALA A 77 -0.64 2.25 -3.81
C ALA A 77 -0.88 0.93 -4.56
N HIS A 78 -1.30 1.01 -5.82
CA HIS A 78 -1.57 -0.17 -6.64
C HIS A 78 -1.27 0.10 -8.12
N LEU A 79 -1.03 -0.97 -8.88
CA LEU A 79 -0.98 -0.92 -10.33
C LEU A 79 -2.39 -1.13 -10.87
N ASN A 80 -2.94 -0.13 -11.58
CA ASN A 80 -4.30 -0.19 -12.09
C ASN A 80 -4.39 -0.96 -13.42
N GLY A 81 -5.62 -1.18 -13.91
CA GLY A 81 -5.88 -1.89 -15.16
C GLY A 81 -5.37 -1.19 -16.44
N ASN A 82 -4.90 0.05 -16.34
CA ASN A 82 -4.26 0.76 -17.45
C ASN A 82 -2.73 0.66 -17.42
N GLY A 83 -2.16 -0.02 -16.42
CA GLY A 83 -0.71 -0.15 -16.25
C GLY A 83 -0.04 1.03 -15.54
N GLU A 84 -0.82 1.91 -14.90
CA GLU A 84 -0.32 3.04 -14.11
C GLU A 84 -0.28 2.69 -12.62
N ILE A 85 0.81 3.04 -11.94
CA ILE A 85 0.91 2.93 -10.49
C ILE A 85 0.35 4.20 -9.85
N GLU A 86 -0.76 4.08 -9.14
CA GLU A 86 -1.48 5.22 -8.55
C GLU A 86 -1.79 5.00 -7.06
N VAL A 87 -2.18 6.10 -6.39
CA VAL A 87 -2.63 6.08 -4.99
C VAL A 87 -4.13 6.27 -4.93
N VAL A 88 -4.82 5.32 -4.32
CA VAL A 88 -6.28 5.26 -4.28
C VAL A 88 -6.83 5.06 -2.87
N SER A 89 -8.11 5.42 -2.69
CA SER A 89 -8.90 5.03 -1.53
C SER A 89 -9.30 3.54 -1.60
N PRO A 90 -9.76 2.93 -0.49
CA PRO A 90 -10.21 1.53 -0.47
C PRO A 90 -11.42 1.33 -1.40
N LYS A 91 -12.30 2.34 -1.44
CA LYS A 91 -13.41 2.40 -2.38
C LYS A 91 -12.96 2.32 -3.84
N ARG A 92 -11.91 3.06 -4.23
CA ARG A 92 -11.39 3.01 -5.61
C ARG A 92 -10.58 1.74 -5.88
N PHE A 93 -9.85 1.23 -4.88
CA PHE A 93 -9.12 -0.03 -4.98
C PHE A 93 -10.01 -1.24 -5.28
N THR A 94 -11.28 -1.18 -4.85
CA THR A 94 -12.29 -2.22 -5.08
C THR A 94 -13.25 -1.90 -6.24
N ASP A 95 -13.11 -0.73 -6.88
CA ASP A 95 -14.05 -0.23 -7.90
C ASP A 95 -13.79 -0.89 -9.25
N HIS A 96 -14.50 -1.97 -9.54
CA HIS A 96 -14.50 -2.62 -10.85
C HIS A 96 -15.92 -3.05 -11.23
N VAL A 97 -16.22 -3.04 -12.55
CA VAL A 97 -17.58 -3.35 -13.06
C VAL A 97 -18.06 -4.76 -12.71
N THR A 98 -17.14 -5.67 -12.36
CA THR A 98 -17.41 -7.06 -11.95
C THR A 98 -17.31 -7.27 -10.44
N THR A 99 -17.00 -6.24 -9.65
CA THR A 99 -16.88 -6.36 -8.19
C THR A 99 -18.25 -6.66 -7.60
N LEU A 100 -18.36 -7.79 -6.88
CA LEU A 100 -19.55 -8.19 -6.12
C LEU A 100 -19.37 -7.99 -4.61
N ASN A 101 -18.12 -7.90 -4.15
CA ASN A 101 -17.75 -7.73 -2.77
C ASN A 101 -16.57 -6.74 -2.68
N THR A 102 -16.67 -5.78 -1.76
CA THR A 102 -15.69 -4.73 -1.50
C THR A 102 -14.70 -5.09 -0.38
N ASP A 103 -14.64 -6.36 0.02
CA ASP A 103 -13.71 -6.86 1.03
C ASP A 103 -12.26 -6.70 0.60
N ILE A 104 -11.48 -6.11 1.51
CA ILE A 104 -10.03 -6.03 1.42
C ILE A 104 -9.46 -6.87 2.56
N PHE A 105 -8.48 -7.72 2.24
CA PHE A 105 -7.83 -8.60 3.19
C PHE A 105 -6.42 -8.11 3.50
N ILE A 106 -6.04 -8.22 4.78
CA ILE A 106 -4.77 -7.73 5.32
C ILE A 106 -4.05 -8.80 6.14
N PRO A 107 -2.71 -8.77 6.21
CA PRO A 107 -1.93 -9.67 7.03
C PRO A 107 -2.01 -9.25 8.49
N MET A 108 -2.27 -10.22 9.37
CA MET A 108 -2.34 -10.05 10.82
C MET A 108 -1.52 -11.15 11.50
N ASP A 109 -0.93 -10.82 12.64
CA ASP A 109 -0.22 -11.79 13.48
C ASP A 109 -1.21 -12.70 14.25
N ASN A 110 -0.69 -13.51 15.16
CA ASN A 110 -1.51 -14.43 15.96
C ASN A 110 -2.41 -13.72 16.99
N ASP A 111 -2.12 -12.46 17.31
CA ASP A 111 -2.84 -11.64 18.29
C ASP A 111 -3.79 -10.62 17.62
N ASP A 112 -4.08 -10.79 16.32
CA ASP A 112 -4.91 -9.90 15.49
C ASP A 112 -4.31 -8.48 15.33
N TYR A 113 -2.98 -8.34 15.36
CA TYR A 113 -2.30 -7.08 15.00
C TYR A 113 -1.87 -7.09 13.52
N PRO A 114 -2.21 -6.04 12.75
CA PRO A 114 -1.79 -5.85 11.38
C PRO A 114 -0.26 -5.84 11.24
N ILE A 115 0.23 -6.55 10.23
CA ILE A 115 1.65 -6.66 9.93
C ILE A 115 1.99 -5.74 8.76
N GLY A 116 3.06 -4.95 8.87
CA GLY A 116 3.55 -4.09 7.79
C GLY A 116 4.95 -3.58 8.07
N ASP A 117 5.60 -3.08 7.02
CA ASP A 117 6.92 -2.46 7.09
C ASP A 117 6.94 -1.16 6.28
N SER A 118 7.27 -0.05 6.95
CA SER A 118 7.41 1.27 6.32
C SER A 118 8.34 1.28 5.10
N GLU A 119 9.34 0.40 5.02
CA GLU A 119 10.20 0.31 3.85
C GLU A 119 9.45 -0.18 2.61
N ILE A 120 8.51 -1.11 2.77
CA ILE A 120 7.63 -1.59 1.71
C ILE A 120 6.74 -0.44 1.20
N ALA A 121 6.16 0.34 2.13
CA ALA A 121 5.35 1.52 1.77
C ALA A 121 6.20 2.58 1.04
N PHE A 122 7.44 2.80 1.47
CA PHE A 122 8.34 3.74 0.83
C PHE A 122 8.61 3.36 -0.63
N ARG A 123 9.00 2.10 -0.90
CA ARG A 123 9.21 1.60 -2.27
C ARG A 123 7.95 1.72 -3.12
N ALA A 124 6.78 1.46 -2.54
CA ALA A 124 5.51 1.63 -3.25
C ALA A 124 5.25 3.09 -3.65
N ILE A 125 5.58 4.04 -2.78
CA ILE A 125 5.44 5.49 -3.04
C ILE A 125 6.42 5.95 -4.13
N GLU A 126 7.66 5.47 -4.13
CA GLU A 126 8.66 5.82 -5.15
C GLU A 126 8.24 5.43 -6.57
N MET A 127 7.44 4.37 -6.69
CA MET A 127 6.95 3.88 -7.97
C MET A 127 5.69 4.59 -8.49
N VAL A 128 5.06 5.45 -7.69
CA VAL A 128 3.81 6.11 -8.09
C VAL A 128 4.05 7.05 -9.29
N GLY A 129 3.19 6.94 -10.29
CA GLY A 129 3.29 7.68 -11.55
C GLY A 129 4.16 7.00 -12.61
N GLU A 130 4.81 5.88 -12.28
CA GLU A 130 5.46 5.03 -13.28
C GLU A 130 4.43 4.13 -13.98
N GLU A 131 4.74 3.77 -15.23
CA GLU A 131 3.92 2.90 -16.08
C GLU A 131 4.66 1.59 -16.39
N ARG A 132 3.93 0.48 -16.49
CA ARG A 132 4.49 -0.85 -16.85
C ARG A 132 4.07 -1.26 -18.27
N ASN A 133 5.04 -1.60 -19.11
CA ASN A 133 4.82 -2.12 -20.48
C ASN A 133 4.41 -3.61 -20.50
N TYR A 134 3.68 -4.01 -21.54
CA TYR A 134 2.51 -4.90 -21.47
C TYR A 134 2.74 -6.39 -21.80
N ASN A 135 2.01 -7.30 -21.10
CA ASN A 135 1.35 -8.50 -21.68
C ASN A 135 0.32 -9.20 -20.75
N PHE A 136 0.36 -9.06 -19.41
CA PHE A 136 -0.69 -9.57 -18.51
C PHE A 136 -0.91 -8.64 -17.30
N LEU A 137 -1.99 -7.85 -17.33
CA LEU A 137 -2.25 -6.77 -16.36
C LEU A 137 -2.41 -7.22 -14.90
N MET A 138 -3.02 -8.39 -14.67
CA MET A 138 -3.28 -8.92 -13.32
C MET A 138 -2.03 -9.50 -12.69
N ASP A 139 -1.22 -10.19 -13.48
CA ASP A 139 0.11 -10.67 -13.09
C ASP A 139 0.98 -9.51 -12.57
N ASN A 140 0.85 -8.34 -13.20
CA ASN A 140 1.68 -7.19 -12.87
C ASN A 140 1.29 -6.49 -11.55
N CYS A 141 0.04 -6.56 -11.08
CA CYS A 141 -0.30 -5.98 -9.76
C CYS A 141 0.34 -6.78 -8.62
N HIS A 142 0.40 -8.10 -8.80
CA HIS A 142 1.12 -9.02 -7.93
C HIS A 142 2.64 -8.80 -8.03
N GLN A 143 3.19 -8.70 -9.23
CA GLN A 143 4.61 -8.40 -9.45
C GLN A 143 5.02 -7.07 -8.82
N PHE A 144 4.21 -6.02 -9.00
CA PHE A 144 4.42 -4.71 -8.39
C PHE A 144 4.44 -4.81 -6.85
N SER A 145 3.43 -5.48 -6.28
CA SER A 145 3.31 -5.65 -4.83
C SER A 145 4.50 -6.43 -4.27
N ALA A 146 4.89 -7.53 -4.93
CA ALA A 146 6.09 -8.30 -4.60
C ALA A 146 7.38 -7.49 -4.73
N GLY A 147 7.49 -6.62 -5.74
CA GLY A 147 8.64 -5.73 -5.90
C GLY A 147 8.75 -4.71 -4.77
N CYS A 148 7.63 -4.19 -4.28
CA CYS A 148 7.62 -3.33 -3.09
C CYS A 148 8.08 -4.11 -1.84
N ILE A 149 7.63 -5.35 -1.70
CA ILE A 149 7.95 -6.22 -0.56
C ILE A 149 9.44 -6.61 -0.54
N THR A 150 9.97 -7.03 -1.69
CA THR A 150 11.30 -7.63 -1.81
C THR A 150 12.39 -6.62 -2.17
N GLY A 151 12.02 -5.50 -2.78
CA GLY A 151 12.94 -4.56 -3.43
C GLY A 151 13.37 -4.98 -4.84
N ASP A 152 12.92 -6.14 -5.33
CA ASP A 152 13.19 -6.62 -6.69
C ASP A 152 11.95 -6.43 -7.57
N PHE A 153 11.95 -5.39 -8.38
CA PHE A 153 10.84 -5.06 -9.28
C PHE A 153 10.81 -5.85 -10.60
N GLU A 154 11.82 -6.68 -10.85
CA GLU A 154 11.89 -7.59 -12.01
C GLU A 154 11.59 -9.05 -11.62
N ASN A 155 10.98 -9.24 -10.44
CA ASN A 155 10.57 -10.54 -9.91
C ASN A 155 9.53 -11.25 -10.81
N ALA A 156 9.31 -12.55 -10.54
CA ALA A 156 8.33 -13.38 -11.26
C ALA A 156 7.05 -13.67 -10.45
N SER A 157 6.79 -12.91 -9.38
CA SER A 157 5.69 -13.15 -8.43
C SER A 157 4.36 -12.62 -8.98
N ASN A 158 3.84 -13.32 -9.98
CA ASN A 158 2.63 -12.94 -10.72
C ASN A 158 1.33 -13.50 -10.13
N PHE A 159 1.40 -14.24 -9.02
CA PHE A 159 0.23 -14.86 -8.38
C PHE A 159 0.14 -14.41 -6.94
N LEU A 160 -1.08 -14.22 -6.43
CA LEU A 160 -1.31 -13.79 -5.06
C LEU A 160 -0.58 -14.67 -4.03
N PHE A 161 -0.56 -15.99 -4.23
CA PHE A 161 0.12 -16.90 -3.30
C PHE A 161 1.65 -16.65 -3.23
N LEU A 162 2.28 -16.22 -4.33
CA LEU A 162 3.70 -15.86 -4.35
C LEU A 162 3.93 -14.55 -3.60
N VAL A 163 3.08 -13.55 -3.82
CA VAL A 163 3.16 -12.27 -3.08
C VAL A 163 2.98 -12.50 -1.58
N LYS A 164 2.04 -13.37 -1.18
CA LYS A 164 1.84 -13.76 0.23
C LYS A 164 3.08 -14.45 0.80
N HIS A 165 3.70 -15.35 0.05
CA HIS A 165 4.95 -16.00 0.44
C HIS A 165 6.09 -15.00 0.60
N ASP A 166 6.27 -14.09 -0.36
CA ASP A 166 7.29 -13.04 -0.31
C ASP A 166 7.06 -12.12 0.91
N PHE A 167 5.81 -11.77 1.20
CA PHE A 167 5.46 -10.99 2.39
C PHE A 167 5.85 -11.72 3.68
N SER A 168 5.43 -12.97 3.86
CA SER A 168 5.77 -13.76 5.05
C SER A 168 7.29 -13.90 5.22
N LYS A 169 8.02 -14.11 4.12
CA LYS A 169 9.48 -14.22 4.12
C LYS A 169 10.14 -12.92 4.54
N THR A 170 9.73 -11.78 3.98
CA THR A 170 10.28 -10.46 4.32
C THR A 170 9.97 -10.08 5.77
N MET A 171 8.77 -10.41 6.27
CA MET A 171 8.36 -10.11 7.64
C MET A 171 8.86 -11.13 8.67
N GLU A 172 9.57 -12.17 8.22
CA GLU A 172 10.07 -13.30 9.03
C GLU A 172 8.98 -13.97 9.90
N GLN A 173 7.73 -13.96 9.43
CA GLN A 173 6.59 -14.54 10.14
C GLN A 173 5.44 -14.89 9.18
N ASP A 174 4.64 -15.88 9.54
CA ASP A 174 3.38 -16.17 8.84
C ASP A 174 2.29 -15.15 9.19
N SER A 175 1.36 -14.96 8.26
CA SER A 175 0.22 -14.05 8.44
C SER A 175 -1.10 -14.80 8.38
N ARG A 176 -1.99 -14.52 9.33
CA ARG A 176 -3.42 -14.72 9.12
C ARG A 176 -3.96 -13.60 8.24
N TRP A 177 -5.00 -13.87 7.46
CA TRP A 177 -5.58 -12.87 6.55
C TRP A 177 -6.94 -12.43 7.06
N GLY A 178 -7.00 -11.23 7.63
CA GLY A 178 -8.20 -10.62 8.19
C GLY A 178 -8.89 -9.69 7.20
N ARG A 179 -10.20 -9.50 7.36
CA ARG A 179 -10.98 -8.53 6.59
C ARG A 179 -10.80 -7.13 7.19
N TRP A 180 -10.40 -6.17 6.36
CA TRP A 180 -10.40 -4.76 6.70
C TRP A 180 -11.82 -4.18 6.61
N LYS A 181 -12.35 -3.73 7.75
CA LYS A 181 -13.67 -3.06 7.87
C LYS A 181 -13.61 -1.57 7.49
N TRP A 182 -13.13 -1.27 6.29
CA TRP A 182 -12.91 0.11 5.84
C TRP A 182 -14.19 0.91 5.58
N GLU A 183 -15.34 0.24 5.48
CA GLU A 183 -16.67 0.87 5.29
C GLU A 183 -17.38 1.23 6.61
N GLU A 184 -16.91 0.70 7.75
CA GLU A 184 -17.54 0.92 9.07
C GLU A 184 -17.05 2.26 9.68
N GLU A 185 -17.90 2.96 10.44
CA GLU A 185 -17.47 4.10 11.27
C GLU A 185 -16.39 3.64 12.27
N PRO A 186 -15.29 4.40 12.48
CA PRO A 186 -15.08 5.81 12.18
C PRO A 186 -14.44 6.12 10.82
N TYR A 187 -14.62 5.26 9.80
CA TYR A 187 -14.03 5.44 8.48
C TYR A 187 -14.89 6.14 7.39
N PRO A 188 -15.87 7.04 7.65
CA PRO A 188 -16.22 8.00 6.61
C PRO A 188 -15.05 8.98 6.47
N PHE A 189 -14.56 9.10 5.24
CA PHE A 189 -13.72 10.21 4.83
C PHE A 189 -14.23 11.52 5.45
N ARG A 190 -13.54 12.06 6.46
CA ARG A 190 -13.47 13.51 6.59
C ARG A 190 -12.64 13.98 5.40
N CYS A 191 -13.30 14.09 4.24
CA CYS A 191 -12.93 15.11 3.29
C CYS A 191 -12.80 16.39 4.11
N TYR A 192 -11.57 16.83 4.34
CA TYR A 192 -11.34 18.21 4.71
C TYR A 192 -11.89 19.01 3.54
N LYS A 193 -13.18 19.40 3.61
CA LYS A 193 -13.68 20.49 2.81
C LYS A 193 -12.79 21.66 3.20
N THR A 194 -11.84 22.00 2.35
CA THR A 194 -11.23 23.32 2.34
C THR A 194 -12.39 24.29 2.15
N SER A 195 -12.89 24.81 3.27
CA SER A 195 -13.91 25.84 3.27
C SER A 195 -13.13 27.13 3.05
N PHE A 196 -12.95 27.49 1.78
CA PHE A 196 -12.72 28.87 1.42
C PHE A 196 -14.10 29.50 1.25
N TRP A 197 -14.55 30.21 2.28
CA TRP A 197 -15.36 31.42 2.19
C TRP A 197 -14.99 32.29 3.38
#